data_AF-A0A7K5FVL0-F1
#
_entry.id   AF-A0A7K5FVL0-F1
#
_cell.length_a   1.000
_cell.length_b   1.000
_cell.length_c   1.000
_cell.angle_alpha   90.00
_cell.angle_beta   90.00
_cell.angle_gamma   90.00
#
_symmetry.space_group_name_H-M   'P 1'
#
loop_
_entity.id
_entity.type
_entity.pdbx_description
1 polymer ?
#
loop_
_entity_poly.entity_id
_entity_poly.type
_entity_poly.pdbx_seq_one_letter_code
_entity_poly.pdbx_strand_id
1 'polypeptide(L)'
;TQNSQYVQCVAGCLQLMLRVNEYRFAWVEADGVNCIMGVLSNKCGFQLQYQMIFCVWLLAFSPQMCEYLRRYNIVPVLSDILQESVKEKVTRIILAAFRVSIEPLRLDVFKYALAMIQCKVLKQLENLDQQKYDDEDISEDIKFLLDKLGESVQDLSSFDEYSSELKSGRLEWSPVHKSEKFWRENAVRLNEKNYELLKILTKLLEVSDDPQVLAVAAHDVGEYVRHYPRGKRVIEQLGGIILSLKLFPLSLRHTPQFQNVSQSNFLLYFREYLGKQLQSEQPQTATARS
;
A
#
# COMPACT_ATOMS: atom_id res chain seq x y z
N THR A 1 -27.83 -28.65 5.66
CA THR A 1 -28.95 -27.83 5.12
C THR A 1 -29.64 -27.00 6.20
N GLN A 2 -30.04 -27.56 7.36
CA GLN A 2 -30.63 -26.76 8.45
C GLN A 2 -29.66 -25.78 9.14
N ASN A 3 -28.42 -26.18 9.38
CA ASN A 3 -27.43 -25.30 10.04
C ASN A 3 -27.11 -24.04 9.20
N SER A 4 -27.09 -24.17 7.86
CA SER A 4 -26.87 -23.03 6.95
C SER A 4 -28.04 -22.04 6.97
N GLN A 5 -29.29 -22.52 7.06
CA GLN A 5 -30.46 -21.66 7.17
C GLN A 5 -30.48 -20.90 8.50
N TYR A 6 -30.11 -21.56 9.60
CA TYR A 6 -29.98 -20.92 10.91
C TYR A 6 -28.92 -19.80 10.87
N VAL A 7 -27.73 -20.08 10.33
CA VAL A 7 -26.65 -19.08 10.20
C VAL A 7 -27.08 -17.88 9.35
N GLN A 8 -27.77 -18.10 8.23
CA GLN A 8 -28.29 -17.00 7.40
C GLN A 8 -29.36 -16.17 8.11
N CYS A 9 -30.20 -16.81 8.94
CA CYS A 9 -31.19 -16.10 9.76
C CYS A 9 -30.51 -15.21 10.80
N VAL A 10 -29.53 -15.73 11.53
CA VAL A 10 -28.74 -14.97 12.52
C VAL A 10 -28.02 -13.79 11.85
N ALA A 11 -27.39 -14.03 10.68
CA ALA A 11 -26.77 -12.96 9.90
C ALA A 11 -27.80 -11.88 9.48
N GLY A 12 -29.02 -12.27 9.12
CA GLY A 12 -30.12 -11.35 8.83
C GLY A 12 -30.53 -10.51 10.04
N CYS A 13 -30.61 -11.11 11.23
CA CYS A 13 -30.87 -10.39 12.47
C CYS A 13 -29.77 -9.36 12.77
N LEU A 14 -28.51 -9.72 12.57
CA LEU A 14 -27.38 -8.79 12.74
C LEU A 14 -27.49 -7.60 11.77
N GLN A 15 -27.83 -7.83 10.49
CA GLN A 15 -28.04 -6.75 9.53
C GLN A 15 -29.13 -5.77 9.98
N LEU A 16 -30.22 -6.27 10.60
CA LEU A 16 -31.28 -5.42 11.12
C LEU A 16 -30.82 -4.62 12.34
N MET A 17 -30.11 -5.25 13.27
CA MET A 17 -29.55 -4.58 14.45
C MET A 17 -28.59 -3.46 14.05
N LEU A 18 -27.67 -3.71 13.12
CA LEU A 18 -26.67 -2.73 12.69
C LEU A 18 -27.26 -1.56 11.89
N ARG A 19 -28.57 -1.51 11.63
CA ARG A 19 -29.21 -0.28 11.11
C ARG A 19 -29.26 0.82 12.16
N VAL A 20 -29.31 0.46 13.44
CA VAL A 20 -29.37 1.37 14.58
C VAL A 20 -27.96 1.76 15.00
N ASN A 21 -27.67 3.06 15.14
CA ASN A 21 -26.32 3.56 15.38
C ASN A 21 -25.73 3.05 16.69
N GLU A 22 -26.51 3.02 17.76
CA GLU A 22 -26.12 2.56 19.09
C GLU A 22 -25.59 1.11 19.04
N TYR A 23 -26.25 0.25 18.28
CA TYR A 23 -25.85 -1.16 18.15
C TYR A 23 -24.60 -1.34 17.31
N ARG A 24 -24.30 -0.41 16.40
CA ARG A 24 -23.03 -0.44 15.65
C ARG A 24 -21.83 -0.22 16.58
N PHE A 25 -21.93 0.72 17.53
CA PHE A 25 -20.86 0.97 18.50
C PHE A 25 -20.70 -0.22 19.45
N ALA A 26 -21.80 -0.73 20.01
CA ALA A 26 -21.77 -1.91 20.88
C ALA A 26 -21.18 -3.15 20.16
N TRP A 27 -21.48 -3.32 18.87
CA TRP A 27 -20.91 -4.40 18.05
C TRP A 27 -19.40 -4.28 17.89
N VAL A 28 -18.91 -3.07 17.63
CA VAL A 28 -17.48 -2.77 17.49
C VAL A 28 -16.75 -2.99 18.83
N GLU A 29 -17.32 -2.52 19.94
CA GLU A 29 -16.76 -2.71 21.29
C GLU A 29 -16.66 -4.19 21.67
N ALA A 30 -17.56 -5.03 21.17
CA ALA A 30 -17.56 -6.48 21.38
C ALA A 30 -16.63 -7.26 20.43
N ASP A 31 -15.69 -6.60 19.74
CA ASP A 31 -14.81 -7.17 18.70
C ASP A 31 -15.59 -7.83 17.53
N GLY A 32 -16.82 -7.38 17.29
CA GLY A 32 -17.71 -7.99 16.30
C GLY A 32 -17.22 -7.86 14.86
N VAL A 33 -16.37 -6.88 14.56
CA VAL A 33 -15.74 -6.75 13.24
C VAL A 33 -14.84 -7.94 12.95
N ASN A 34 -14.08 -8.41 13.94
CA ASN A 34 -13.23 -9.59 13.81
C ASN A 34 -14.05 -10.85 13.49
N CYS A 35 -15.22 -10.99 14.13
CA CYS A 35 -16.14 -12.08 13.84
C CYS A 35 -16.62 -12.07 12.38
N ILE A 36 -17.00 -10.89 11.86
CA ILE A 36 -17.38 -10.71 10.45
C ILE A 36 -16.24 -11.15 9.53
N MET A 37 -15.01 -10.67 9.81
CA MET A 37 -13.82 -11.02 9.02
C MET A 37 -13.54 -12.52 9.06
N GLY A 38 -13.64 -13.16 10.23
CA GLY A 38 -13.48 -14.60 10.38
C GLY A 38 -14.49 -15.41 9.54
N VAL A 39 -15.73 -14.94 9.41
CA VAL A 39 -16.73 -15.58 8.52
C VAL A 39 -16.38 -15.37 7.05
N LEU A 40 -15.95 -14.17 6.66
CA LEU A 40 -15.58 -13.86 5.27
C LEU A 40 -14.34 -14.63 4.80
N SER A 41 -13.35 -14.80 5.67
CA SER A 41 -12.15 -15.59 5.37
C SER A 41 -12.42 -17.09 5.21
N ASN A 42 -13.48 -17.61 5.85
CA ASN A 42 -13.88 -19.01 5.78
C ASN A 42 -14.83 -19.26 4.59
N LYS A 43 -14.29 -19.26 3.36
CA LYS A 43 -14.97 -19.57 2.07
C LYS A 43 -16.45 -19.97 2.20
N CYS A 44 -17.30 -18.99 2.43
CA CYS A 44 -18.72 -19.19 2.72
C CYS A 44 -19.58 -18.97 1.47
N GLY A 45 -20.82 -19.45 1.50
CA GLY A 45 -21.73 -19.26 0.37
C GLY A 45 -22.03 -17.78 0.11
N PHE A 46 -22.31 -17.43 -1.16
CA PHE A 46 -22.53 -16.04 -1.61
C PHE A 46 -23.57 -15.25 -0.77
N GLN A 47 -24.58 -15.94 -0.24
CA GLN A 47 -25.59 -15.31 0.60
C GLN A 47 -24.98 -14.83 1.93
N LEU A 48 -24.12 -15.62 2.56
CA LEU A 48 -23.46 -15.23 3.80
C LEU A 48 -22.40 -14.15 3.55
N GLN A 49 -21.66 -14.25 2.44
CA GLN A 49 -20.76 -13.18 1.98
C GLN A 49 -21.52 -11.86 1.85
N TYR A 50 -22.63 -11.84 1.11
CA TYR A 50 -23.49 -10.67 0.98
C TYR A 50 -23.89 -10.12 2.35
N GLN A 51 -24.38 -10.97 3.26
CA GLN A 51 -24.87 -10.51 4.56
C GLN A 51 -23.76 -9.91 5.43
N MET A 52 -22.59 -10.54 5.45
CA MET A 52 -21.42 -10.05 6.19
C MET A 52 -20.88 -8.73 5.60
N ILE A 53 -20.78 -8.63 4.28
CA ILE A 53 -20.34 -7.39 3.61
C ILE A 53 -21.37 -6.28 3.79
N PHE A 54 -22.66 -6.60 3.82
CA PHE A 54 -23.70 -5.63 4.16
C PHE A 54 -23.53 -5.08 5.58
N CYS A 55 -23.15 -5.92 6.55
CA CYS A 55 -22.80 -5.43 7.89
C CYS A 55 -21.61 -4.46 7.84
N VAL A 56 -20.56 -4.77 7.07
CA VAL A 56 -19.43 -3.85 6.86
C VAL A 56 -19.90 -2.52 6.24
N TRP A 57 -20.75 -2.57 5.21
CA TRP A 57 -21.31 -1.38 4.57
C TRP A 57 -22.11 -0.52 5.56
N LEU A 58 -22.95 -1.13 6.41
CA LEU A 58 -23.68 -0.41 7.46
C LEU A 58 -22.73 0.29 8.45
N LEU A 59 -21.65 -0.38 8.85
CA LEU A 59 -20.64 0.19 9.75
C LEU A 59 -19.89 1.34 9.08
N ALA A 60 -19.63 1.25 7.77
CA ALA A 60 -18.89 2.26 7.02
C ALA A 60 -19.60 3.63 6.95
N PHE A 61 -20.90 3.72 7.22
CA PHE A 61 -21.60 5.01 7.27
C PHE A 61 -21.17 5.92 8.42
N SER A 62 -20.54 5.38 9.47
CA SER A 62 -19.99 6.19 10.56
C SER A 62 -18.51 6.48 10.33
N PRO A 63 -18.07 7.77 10.31
CA PRO A 63 -16.65 8.12 10.15
C PRO A 63 -15.74 7.49 11.21
N GLN A 64 -16.20 7.43 12.46
CA GLN A 64 -15.46 6.82 13.57
C GLN A 64 -15.27 5.30 13.36
N MET A 65 -16.30 4.64 12.83
CA MET A 65 -16.25 3.21 12.56
C MET A 65 -15.39 2.89 11.34
N CYS A 66 -15.38 3.74 10.30
CA CYS A 66 -14.45 3.62 9.18
C CYS A 66 -12.99 3.56 9.66
N GLU A 67 -12.61 4.39 10.63
CA GLU A 67 -11.24 4.33 11.16
C GLU A 67 -10.91 2.98 11.79
N TYR A 68 -11.87 2.44 12.54
CA TYR A 68 -11.75 1.14 13.18
C TYR A 68 -11.71 -0.01 12.15
N LEU A 69 -12.64 -0.01 11.19
CA LEU A 69 -12.75 -0.99 10.11
C LEU A 69 -11.43 -1.15 9.35
N ARG A 70 -10.71 -0.07 9.09
CA ARG A 70 -9.41 -0.13 8.39
C ARG A 70 -8.39 -1.02 9.09
N ARG A 71 -8.38 -1.06 10.44
CA ARG A 71 -7.43 -1.85 11.24
C ARG A 71 -7.59 -3.37 11.03
N TYR A 72 -8.73 -3.81 10.50
CA TYR A 72 -9.05 -5.21 10.27
C TYR A 72 -8.76 -5.70 8.83
N ASN A 73 -8.02 -4.93 8.03
CA ASN A 73 -7.64 -5.31 6.66
C ASN A 73 -8.84 -5.74 5.78
N ILE A 74 -9.93 -4.97 5.87
CA ILE A 74 -11.18 -5.27 5.17
C ILE A 74 -11.02 -5.17 3.66
N VAL A 75 -10.25 -4.19 3.18
CA VAL A 75 -10.07 -3.93 1.74
C VAL A 75 -9.48 -5.13 0.98
N PRO A 76 -8.38 -5.76 1.43
CA PRO A 76 -7.90 -7.02 0.83
C PRO A 76 -8.98 -8.09 0.71
N VAL A 77 -9.71 -8.39 1.79
CA VAL A 77 -10.73 -9.46 1.80
C VAL A 77 -11.87 -9.15 0.84
N LEU A 78 -12.35 -7.90 0.81
CA LEU A 78 -13.40 -7.51 -0.13
C LEU A 78 -12.91 -7.55 -1.59
N SER A 79 -11.65 -7.19 -1.85
CA SER A 79 -11.07 -7.25 -3.18
C SER A 79 -10.91 -8.69 -3.69
N ASP A 80 -10.50 -9.61 -2.82
CA ASP A 80 -10.42 -11.04 -3.14
C ASP A 80 -11.81 -11.60 -3.48
N ILE A 81 -12.82 -11.29 -2.67
CA ILE A 81 -14.21 -11.72 -2.92
C ILE A 81 -14.76 -11.09 -4.21
N LEU A 82 -14.47 -9.82 -4.48
CA LEU A 82 -14.89 -9.13 -5.71
C LEU A 82 -14.32 -9.82 -6.95
N GLN A 83 -13.06 -10.25 -6.89
CA GLN A 83 -12.39 -10.94 -7.98
C GLN A 83 -12.99 -12.34 -8.26
N GLU A 84 -13.42 -13.05 -7.22
CA GLU A 84 -13.96 -14.41 -7.34
C GLU A 84 -15.48 -14.46 -7.58
N SER A 85 -16.21 -13.39 -7.23
CA SER A 85 -17.67 -13.37 -7.26
C SER A 85 -18.22 -13.25 -8.67
N VAL A 86 -19.15 -14.15 -9.01
CA VAL A 86 -20.01 -14.08 -10.21
C VAL A 86 -21.43 -13.63 -9.87
N LYS A 87 -21.70 -13.22 -8.63
CA LYS A 87 -23.04 -12.84 -8.16
C LYS A 87 -23.14 -11.32 -8.07
N GLU A 88 -23.94 -10.72 -8.95
CA GLU A 88 -24.16 -9.25 -8.99
C GLU A 88 -24.53 -8.67 -7.62
N LYS A 89 -25.37 -9.37 -6.86
CA LYS A 89 -25.75 -8.91 -5.51
C LYS A 89 -24.55 -8.76 -4.55
N VAL A 90 -23.54 -9.64 -4.67
CA VAL A 90 -22.30 -9.55 -3.88
C VAL A 90 -21.42 -8.44 -4.44
N THR A 91 -21.28 -8.35 -5.76
CA THR A 91 -20.56 -7.26 -6.45
C THR A 91 -21.09 -5.90 -6.01
N ARG A 92 -22.41 -5.70 -6.10
CA ARG A 92 -23.09 -4.45 -5.71
C ARG A 92 -22.79 -4.02 -4.28
N ILE A 93 -22.87 -4.94 -3.31
CA ILE A 93 -22.62 -4.56 -1.91
C ILE A 93 -21.14 -4.27 -1.62
N ILE A 94 -20.20 -4.90 -2.35
CA ILE A 94 -18.77 -4.58 -2.25
C ILE A 94 -18.50 -3.19 -2.83
N LEU A 95 -19.04 -2.89 -4.00
CA LEU A 95 -18.90 -1.57 -4.64
C LEU A 95 -19.47 -0.46 -3.76
N ALA A 96 -20.67 -0.67 -3.20
CA ALA A 96 -21.26 0.27 -2.25
C ALA A 96 -20.42 0.45 -0.98
N ALA A 97 -19.81 -0.62 -0.44
CA ALA A 97 -18.90 -0.56 0.70
C ALA A 97 -17.63 0.24 0.38
N PHE A 98 -17.05 0.04 -0.81
CA PHE A 98 -15.90 0.82 -1.26
C PHE A 98 -16.27 2.28 -1.48
N ARG A 99 -17.39 2.58 -2.13
CA ARG A 99 -17.86 3.95 -2.40
C ARG A 99 -18.01 4.75 -1.12
N VAL A 100 -18.71 4.21 -0.13
CA VAL A 100 -18.87 4.84 1.18
C VAL A 100 -17.50 5.08 1.83
N SER A 101 -16.57 4.14 1.73
CA SER A 101 -15.25 4.26 2.38
C SER A 101 -14.36 5.38 1.80
N ILE A 102 -14.55 5.77 0.53
CA ILE A 102 -13.75 6.81 -0.14
C ILE A 102 -14.52 8.11 -0.44
N GLU A 103 -15.68 8.28 0.19
CA GLU A 103 -16.50 9.47 -0.01
C GLU A 103 -15.83 10.74 0.59
N PRO A 104 -15.83 11.90 -0.10
CA PRO A 104 -14.98 13.06 0.23
C PRO A 104 -15.12 13.64 1.65
N LEU A 105 -16.24 13.36 2.34
CA LEU A 105 -16.50 13.86 3.69
C LEU A 105 -15.72 13.10 4.78
N ARG A 106 -14.90 12.10 4.41
CA ARG A 106 -14.17 11.26 5.37
C ARG A 106 -12.71 11.71 5.53
N LEU A 107 -12.23 11.70 6.77
CA LEU A 107 -10.84 12.08 7.10
C LEU A 107 -9.79 11.10 6.55
N ASP A 108 -10.18 9.86 6.27
CA ASP A 108 -9.27 8.78 5.90
C ASP A 108 -9.46 8.27 4.47
N VAL A 109 -10.09 9.06 3.59
CA VAL A 109 -10.31 8.70 2.17
C VAL A 109 -9.00 8.25 1.52
N PHE A 110 -7.91 9.00 1.76
CA PHE A 110 -6.58 8.72 1.24
C PHE A 110 -6.09 7.30 1.60
N LYS A 111 -6.26 6.89 2.86
CA LYS A 111 -5.80 5.57 3.33
C LYS A 111 -6.60 4.43 2.69
N TYR A 112 -7.91 4.63 2.52
CA TYR A 112 -8.76 3.66 1.86
C TYR A 112 -8.46 3.57 0.36
N ALA A 113 -8.31 4.70 -0.32
CA ALA A 113 -7.93 4.74 -1.73
C ALA A 113 -6.58 4.05 -1.96
N LEU A 114 -5.58 4.33 -1.12
CA LEU A 114 -4.28 3.66 -1.17
C LEU A 114 -4.41 2.14 -0.99
N ALA A 115 -5.15 1.68 0.02
CA ALA A 115 -5.38 0.26 0.24
C ALA A 115 -6.05 -0.42 -0.97
N MET A 116 -7.05 0.22 -1.58
CA MET A 116 -7.75 -0.29 -2.77
C MET A 116 -6.81 -0.37 -3.97
N ILE A 117 -5.98 0.65 -4.19
CA ILE A 117 -4.97 0.67 -5.27
C ILE A 117 -3.97 -0.47 -5.07
N GLN A 118 -3.44 -0.65 -3.86
CA GLN A 118 -2.51 -1.73 -3.53
C GLN A 118 -3.12 -3.12 -3.72
N CYS A 119 -4.42 -3.27 -3.45
CA CYS A 119 -5.18 -4.50 -3.67
C CYS A 119 -5.63 -4.68 -5.13
N LYS A 120 -5.20 -3.81 -6.07
CA LYS A 120 -5.52 -3.88 -7.50
C LYS A 120 -7.02 -3.72 -7.82
N VAL A 121 -7.78 -3.07 -6.93
CA VAL A 121 -9.22 -2.81 -7.13
C VAL A 121 -9.46 -2.00 -8.40
N LEU A 122 -8.59 -1.03 -8.74
CA LEU A 122 -8.74 -0.24 -9.97
C LEU A 122 -8.81 -1.12 -11.23
N LYS A 123 -7.90 -2.09 -11.36
CA LYS A 123 -7.91 -3.04 -12.47
C LYS A 123 -9.15 -3.94 -12.47
N GLN A 124 -9.64 -4.32 -11.28
CA GLN A 124 -10.88 -5.08 -11.17
C GLN A 124 -12.07 -4.25 -11.66
N LEU A 125 -12.15 -2.96 -11.29
CA LEU A 125 -13.19 -2.04 -11.76
C LEU A 125 -13.15 -1.84 -13.28
N GLU A 126 -11.97 -1.66 -13.88
CA GLU A 126 -11.81 -1.57 -15.34
C GLU A 126 -12.34 -2.82 -16.07
N ASN A 127 -12.15 -4.01 -15.48
CA ASN A 127 -12.69 -5.25 -16.03
C ASN A 127 -14.21 -5.36 -15.85
N LEU A 128 -14.75 -4.85 -14.72
CA LEU A 128 -16.18 -4.83 -14.46
C LEU A 128 -16.90 -3.84 -15.39
N ASP A 129 -16.29 -2.68 -15.67
CA ASP A 129 -16.85 -1.64 -16.57
C ASP A 129 -17.01 -2.12 -18.02
N GLN A 130 -16.22 -3.10 -18.45
CA GLN A 130 -16.38 -3.74 -19.77
C GLN A 130 -17.60 -4.67 -19.86
N GLN A 131 -18.21 -5.02 -18.73
CA GLN A 131 -19.40 -5.86 -18.67
C GLN A 131 -20.67 -5.00 -18.72
N LYS A 132 -21.77 -5.59 -19.20
CA LYS A 132 -23.08 -4.94 -19.17
C LYS A 132 -23.86 -5.41 -17.95
N TYR A 133 -24.28 -4.47 -17.11
CA TYR A 133 -25.16 -4.69 -15.98
C TYR A 133 -26.50 -4.00 -16.23
N ASP A 134 -27.59 -4.67 -15.85
CA ASP A 134 -28.93 -4.05 -15.83
C ASP A 134 -29.13 -3.20 -14.56
N ASP A 135 -28.36 -3.46 -13.51
CA ASP A 135 -28.38 -2.72 -12.25
C ASP A 135 -27.62 -1.38 -12.38
N GLU A 136 -28.37 -0.27 -12.33
CA GLU A 136 -27.83 1.08 -12.45
C GLU A 136 -26.88 1.42 -11.29
N ASP A 137 -27.14 0.95 -10.07
CA ASP A 137 -26.30 1.20 -8.89
C ASP A 137 -24.88 0.66 -9.13
N ILE A 138 -24.75 -0.53 -9.73
CA ILE A 138 -23.46 -1.14 -10.05
C ILE A 138 -22.68 -0.24 -11.04
N SER A 139 -23.35 0.20 -12.10
CA SER A 139 -22.73 1.02 -13.14
C SER A 139 -22.29 2.39 -12.60
N GLU A 140 -23.11 3.00 -11.74
CA GLU A 140 -22.79 4.26 -11.08
C GLU A 140 -21.63 4.14 -10.09
N ASP A 141 -21.63 3.09 -9.25
CA ASP A 141 -20.58 2.87 -8.28
C ASP A 141 -19.24 2.56 -8.96
N ILE A 142 -19.23 1.78 -10.05
CA ILE A 142 -18.01 1.52 -10.84
C ILE A 142 -17.43 2.83 -11.35
N LYS A 143 -18.23 3.68 -11.99
CA LYS A 143 -17.77 4.98 -12.51
C LYS A 143 -17.25 5.88 -11.41
N PHE A 144 -17.99 6.01 -10.31
CA PHE A 144 -17.58 6.81 -9.17
C PHE A 144 -16.22 6.34 -8.60
N LEU A 145 -16.06 5.03 -8.42
CA LEU A 145 -14.84 4.44 -7.89
C LEU A 145 -13.67 4.58 -8.87
N LEU A 146 -13.88 4.39 -10.17
CA LEU A 146 -12.86 4.60 -11.21
C LEU A 146 -12.36 6.04 -11.21
N ASP A 147 -13.27 7.01 -11.19
CA ASP A 147 -12.93 8.42 -11.16
C ASP A 147 -12.14 8.78 -9.89
N LYS A 148 -12.66 8.41 -8.71
CA LYS A 148 -12.03 8.76 -7.42
C LYS A 148 -10.71 8.06 -7.18
N LEU A 149 -10.60 6.78 -7.53
CA LEU A 149 -9.33 6.06 -7.43
C LEU A 149 -8.35 6.53 -8.51
N GLY A 150 -8.82 6.91 -9.69
CA GLY A 150 -8.00 7.50 -10.76
C GLY A 150 -7.38 8.83 -10.34
N GLU A 151 -8.18 9.75 -9.79
CA GLU A 151 -7.71 10.99 -9.15
C GLU A 151 -6.69 10.69 -8.05
N SER A 152 -7.02 9.76 -7.15
CA SER A 152 -6.13 9.36 -6.06
C SER A 152 -4.82 8.78 -6.57
N VAL A 153 -4.81 8.02 -7.68
CA VAL A 153 -3.57 7.52 -8.30
C VAL A 153 -2.71 8.66 -8.81
N GLN A 154 -3.31 9.68 -9.44
CA GLN A 154 -2.57 10.86 -9.91
C GLN A 154 -1.93 11.62 -8.74
N ASP A 155 -2.69 11.84 -7.67
CA ASP A 155 -2.20 12.53 -6.46
C ASP A 155 -1.11 11.70 -5.75
N LEU A 156 -1.37 10.41 -5.55
CA LEU A 156 -0.45 9.43 -4.94
C LEU A 156 0.77 9.10 -5.81
N SER A 157 0.81 9.57 -7.06
CA SER A 157 1.98 9.47 -7.93
C SER A 157 2.53 10.85 -8.29
N SER A 158 2.09 11.90 -7.61
CA SER A 158 2.59 13.25 -7.84
C SER A 158 3.97 13.45 -7.19
N PHE A 159 4.79 14.27 -7.83
CA PHE A 159 6.09 14.64 -7.27
C PHE A 159 5.97 15.51 -6.01
N ASP A 160 4.89 16.28 -5.90
CA ASP A 160 4.66 17.15 -4.76
C ASP A 160 4.31 16.36 -3.50
N GLU A 161 3.58 15.26 -3.63
CA GLU A 161 3.34 14.31 -2.53
C GLU A 161 4.67 13.69 -2.06
N TYR A 162 5.48 13.15 -2.99
CA TYR A 162 6.80 12.60 -2.68
C TYR A 162 7.71 13.61 -1.96
N SER A 163 7.75 14.85 -2.46
CA SER A 163 8.52 15.95 -1.87
C SER A 163 8.04 16.30 -0.45
N SER A 164 6.72 16.29 -0.22
CA SER A 164 6.11 16.56 1.09
C SER A 164 6.38 15.44 2.09
N GLU A 165 6.26 14.19 1.65
CA GLU A 165 6.54 12.99 2.45
C GLU A 165 7.99 12.99 2.94
N LEU A 166 8.95 13.19 2.03
CA LEU A 166 10.37 13.34 2.34
C LEU A 166 10.64 14.44 3.37
N LYS A 167 10.05 15.62 3.17
CA LYS A 167 10.25 16.78 4.06
C LYS A 167 9.66 16.58 5.44
N SER A 168 8.59 15.79 5.55
CA SER A 168 7.99 15.41 6.82
C SER A 168 8.86 14.42 7.62
N GLY A 169 9.70 13.66 6.93
CA GLY A 169 10.52 12.58 7.50
C GLY A 169 9.74 11.31 7.86
N ARG A 170 8.44 11.24 7.53
CA ARG A 170 7.56 10.09 7.79
C ARG A 170 7.28 9.35 6.49
N LEU A 171 8.23 8.52 6.08
CA LEU A 171 8.10 7.73 4.86
C LEU A 171 7.27 6.46 5.12
N GLU A 172 6.31 6.21 4.25
CA GLU A 172 5.53 4.98 4.20
C GLU A 172 5.53 4.39 2.79
N TRP A 173 5.18 3.11 2.67
CA TRP A 173 5.12 2.45 1.37
C TRP A 173 3.90 2.91 0.55
N SER A 174 4.05 4.03 -0.16
CA SER A 174 3.05 4.65 -1.04
C SER A 174 3.38 4.44 -2.55
N PRO A 175 2.50 4.83 -3.49
CA PRO A 175 2.71 4.60 -4.92
C PRO A 175 3.85 5.41 -5.50
N VAL A 176 4.19 6.59 -4.96
CA VAL A 176 5.38 7.36 -5.37
C VAL A 176 6.67 6.53 -5.21
N HIS A 177 6.76 5.72 -4.16
CA HIS A 177 7.95 4.89 -3.92
C HIS A 177 8.01 3.65 -4.79
N LYS A 178 6.86 3.06 -5.13
CA LYS A 178 6.76 1.76 -5.84
C LYS A 178 6.60 1.87 -7.36
N SER A 179 6.14 3.01 -7.88
CA SER A 179 5.78 3.17 -9.29
C SER A 179 7.03 3.36 -10.17
N GLU A 180 7.29 2.41 -11.07
CA GLU A 180 8.37 2.55 -12.05
C GLU A 180 8.16 3.77 -12.97
N LYS A 181 6.91 4.07 -13.34
CA LYS A 181 6.57 5.24 -14.15
C LYS A 181 6.96 6.53 -13.42
N PHE A 182 6.67 6.63 -12.13
CA PHE A 182 7.04 7.79 -11.31
C PHE A 182 8.56 8.03 -11.36
N TRP A 183 9.36 7.00 -11.12
CA TRP A 183 10.82 7.12 -11.09
C TRP A 183 11.41 7.44 -12.46
N ARG A 184 10.86 6.86 -13.53
CA ARG A 184 11.26 7.16 -14.90
C ARG A 184 11.05 8.64 -15.25
N GLU A 185 9.96 9.24 -14.78
CA GLU A 185 9.60 10.62 -15.07
C GLU A 185 10.27 11.62 -14.13
N ASN A 186 10.46 11.27 -12.86
CA ASN A 186 10.83 12.22 -11.80
C ASN A 186 12.23 12.04 -11.21
N ALA A 187 12.97 10.96 -11.50
CA ALA A 187 14.31 10.74 -10.91
C ALA A 187 15.27 11.91 -11.16
N VAL A 188 15.22 12.55 -12.33
CA VAL A 188 16.08 13.71 -12.65
C VAL A 188 15.76 14.92 -11.78
N ARG A 189 14.49 15.10 -11.40
CA ARG A 189 14.01 16.24 -10.61
C ARG A 189 14.56 16.24 -9.17
N LEU A 190 15.00 15.09 -8.66
CA LEU A 190 15.68 15.00 -7.37
C LEU A 190 17.00 15.80 -7.32
N ASN A 191 17.54 16.19 -8.49
CA ASN A 191 18.73 17.04 -8.61
C ASN A 191 18.44 18.54 -8.48
N GLU A 192 17.16 18.93 -8.50
CA GLU A 192 16.74 20.33 -8.38
C GLU A 192 17.14 20.92 -7.02
N LYS A 193 17.17 22.26 -6.95
CA LYS A 193 17.46 23.02 -5.72
C LYS A 193 18.75 22.54 -5.02
N ASN A 194 19.79 22.28 -5.81
CA ASN A 194 21.07 21.77 -5.31
C ASN A 194 20.91 20.45 -4.53
N TYR A 195 20.21 19.49 -5.14
CA TYR A 195 20.00 18.15 -4.59
C TYR A 195 19.27 18.17 -3.23
N GLU A 196 18.34 19.11 -3.01
CA GLU A 196 17.64 19.28 -1.72
C GLU A 196 16.98 17.98 -1.25
N LEU A 197 16.16 17.36 -2.10
CA LEU A 197 15.44 16.13 -1.76
C LEU A 197 16.37 14.95 -1.54
N LEU A 198 17.44 14.83 -2.34
CA LEU A 198 18.46 13.78 -2.14
C LEU A 198 19.21 13.96 -0.82
N LYS A 199 19.51 15.21 -0.43
CA LYS A 199 20.14 15.51 0.87
C LYS A 199 19.23 15.16 2.04
N ILE A 200 17.92 15.39 1.91
CA ILE A 200 16.94 14.96 2.93
C ILE A 200 16.91 13.43 2.99
N LEU A 201 16.82 12.76 1.84
CA LEU A 201 16.79 11.30 1.75
C LEU A 201 18.05 10.65 2.35
N THR A 202 19.24 11.17 2.04
CA THR A 202 20.50 10.70 2.65
C THR A 202 20.55 11.00 4.14
N LYS A 203 20.01 12.15 4.59
CA LYS A 203 19.94 12.46 6.01
C LYS A 203 19.03 11.51 6.77
N LEU A 204 17.88 11.13 6.20
CA LEU A 204 16.96 10.16 6.81
C LEU A 204 17.64 8.79 6.99
N LEU A 205 18.43 8.34 6.00
CA LEU A 205 19.23 7.12 6.14
C LEU A 205 20.30 7.23 7.23
N GLU A 206 20.83 8.43 7.47
CA GLU A 206 21.84 8.67 8.48
C GLU A 206 21.27 8.67 9.90
N VAL A 207 20.15 9.36 10.12
CA VAL A 207 19.65 9.70 11.47
C VAL A 207 18.40 8.93 11.90
N SER A 208 17.65 8.34 10.99
CA SER A 208 16.45 7.58 11.37
C SER A 208 16.85 6.27 12.03
N ASP A 209 16.10 5.91 13.07
CA ASP A 209 16.11 4.59 13.69
C ASP A 209 14.83 3.79 13.37
N ASP A 210 13.89 4.40 12.64
CA ASP A 210 12.65 3.75 12.21
C ASP A 210 12.94 2.78 11.05
N PRO A 211 12.72 1.46 11.24
CA PRO A 211 12.90 0.45 10.20
C PRO A 211 12.17 0.74 8.89
N GLN A 212 10.94 1.27 8.96
CA GLN A 212 10.13 1.54 7.79
C GLN A 212 10.69 2.72 6.99
N VAL A 213 11.07 3.80 7.67
CA VAL A 213 11.67 4.98 7.02
C VAL A 213 12.99 4.60 6.36
N LEU A 214 13.84 3.84 7.05
CA LEU A 214 15.12 3.38 6.49
C LEU A 214 14.91 2.49 5.26
N ALA A 215 13.90 1.62 5.29
CA ALA A 215 13.60 0.71 4.19
C ALA A 215 13.13 1.45 2.93
N VAL A 216 12.17 2.37 3.08
CA VAL A 216 11.66 3.20 1.97
C VAL A 216 12.79 4.08 1.44
N ALA A 217 13.53 4.75 2.32
CA ALA A 217 14.59 5.65 1.88
C ALA A 217 15.71 4.93 1.12
N ALA A 218 16.11 3.72 1.56
CA ALA A 218 17.14 2.94 0.88
C ALA A 218 16.67 2.46 -0.49
N HIS A 219 15.39 2.08 -0.60
CA HIS A 219 14.75 1.71 -1.85
C HIS A 219 14.77 2.88 -2.84
N ASP A 220 14.36 4.07 -2.40
CA ASP A 220 14.30 5.27 -3.23
C ASP A 220 15.66 5.70 -3.78
N VAL A 221 16.73 5.58 -2.98
CA VAL A 221 18.09 5.81 -3.48
C VAL A 221 18.44 4.79 -4.58
N GLY A 222 18.04 3.52 -4.39
CA GLY A 222 18.20 2.48 -5.40
C GLY A 222 17.47 2.80 -6.71
N GLU A 223 16.22 3.26 -6.61
CA GLU A 223 15.41 3.64 -7.77
C GLU A 223 15.95 4.89 -8.49
N TYR A 224 16.42 5.90 -7.74
CA TYR A 224 17.12 7.05 -8.31
C TYR A 224 18.38 6.64 -9.06
N VAL A 225 19.23 5.79 -8.48
CA VAL A 225 20.46 5.30 -9.13
C VAL A 225 20.15 4.46 -10.37
N ARG A 226 19.06 3.68 -10.35
CA ARG A 226 18.59 2.89 -11.48
C ARG A 226 18.14 3.77 -12.64
N HIS A 227 17.39 4.83 -12.36
CA HIS A 227 16.74 5.67 -13.37
C HIS A 227 17.56 6.90 -13.78
N TYR A 228 18.59 7.26 -13.02
CA TYR A 228 19.51 8.36 -13.35
C TYR A 228 20.94 7.84 -13.59
N PRO A 229 21.45 7.82 -14.85
CA PRO A 229 22.75 7.23 -15.18
C PRO A 229 23.95 7.78 -14.39
N ARG A 230 23.90 9.05 -13.97
CA ARG A 230 24.95 9.69 -13.14
C ARG A 230 24.68 9.60 -11.64
N GLY A 231 23.57 8.99 -11.22
CA GLY A 231 23.12 8.97 -9.84
C GLY A 231 24.14 8.35 -8.89
N LYS A 232 24.89 7.34 -9.36
CA LYS A 232 26.00 6.71 -8.62
C LYS A 232 26.99 7.74 -8.08
N ARG A 233 27.51 8.61 -8.95
CA ARG A 233 28.48 9.64 -8.57
C ARG A 233 27.88 10.67 -7.61
N VAL A 234 26.61 11.02 -7.82
CA VAL A 234 25.91 11.98 -6.95
C VAL A 234 25.75 11.42 -5.54
N ILE A 235 25.30 10.17 -5.42
CA ILE A 235 25.13 9.51 -4.11
C ILE A 235 26.48 9.33 -3.39
N GLU A 236 27.56 9.02 -4.11
CA GLU A 236 28.92 8.98 -3.55
C GLU A 236 29.35 10.34 -2.99
N GLN A 237 29.12 11.43 -3.73
CA GLN A 237 29.42 12.80 -3.28
C GLN A 237 28.60 13.22 -2.05
N LEU A 238 27.41 12.67 -1.88
CA LEU A 238 26.53 12.92 -0.73
C LEU A 238 26.78 11.97 0.46
N GLY A 239 27.85 11.16 0.43
CA GLY A 239 28.24 10.29 1.54
C GLY A 239 27.60 8.90 1.54
N GLY A 240 27.09 8.42 0.40
CA GLY A 240 26.38 7.14 0.26
C GLY A 240 27.14 5.90 0.73
N ILE A 241 28.47 5.92 0.73
CA ILE A 241 29.33 4.84 1.21
C ILE A 241 29.20 4.64 2.73
N ILE A 242 29.09 5.72 3.50
CA ILE A 242 28.95 5.65 4.97
C ILE A 242 27.54 5.14 5.33
N LEU A 243 26.54 5.53 4.55
CA LEU A 243 25.14 5.13 4.72
C LEU A 243 24.91 3.63 4.45
N SER A 244 25.52 3.09 3.40
CA SER A 244 25.40 1.66 3.07
C SER A 244 26.04 0.76 4.13
N LEU A 245 27.14 1.19 4.75
CA LEU A 245 27.78 0.48 5.87
C LEU A 245 26.88 0.42 7.12
N LYS A 246 26.07 1.46 7.40
CA LYS A 246 25.08 1.45 8.50
C LYS A 246 23.90 0.51 8.20
N LEU A 247 23.46 0.46 6.94
CA LEU A 247 22.27 -0.30 6.53
C LEU A 247 22.54 -1.79 6.30
N PHE A 248 23.78 -2.16 5.94
CA PHE A 248 24.14 -3.55 5.64
C PHE A 248 23.84 -4.52 6.81
N PRO A 249 24.19 -4.25 8.08
CA PRO A 249 23.82 -5.10 9.21
C PRO A 249 22.32 -5.18 9.48
N LEU A 250 21.55 -4.13 9.15
CA LEU A 250 20.09 -4.12 9.30
C LEU A 250 19.40 -4.95 8.22
N SER A 251 19.94 -4.93 6.99
CA SER A 251 19.44 -5.71 5.86
C SER A 251 19.59 -7.23 6.03
N LEU A 252 20.54 -7.64 6.87
CA LEU A 252 20.76 -9.05 7.23
C LEU A 252 19.75 -9.55 8.27
N ARG A 253 18.96 -8.65 8.89
CA ARG A 253 17.88 -9.06 9.79
C ARG A 253 16.69 -9.49 8.93
N HIS A 254 16.25 -10.75 9.08
CA HIS A 254 15.09 -11.34 8.40
C HIS A 254 13.75 -10.76 8.89
N THR A 255 13.63 -9.45 8.95
CA THR A 255 12.40 -8.71 9.25
C THR A 255 11.67 -8.42 7.93
N PRO A 256 10.33 -8.57 7.85
CA PRO A 256 9.56 -8.41 6.61
C PRO A 256 9.81 -7.06 5.89
N GLN A 257 10.05 -6.00 6.67
CA GLN A 257 10.32 -4.64 6.19
C GLN A 257 11.67 -4.53 5.45
N PHE A 258 12.68 -5.32 5.84
CA PHE A 258 14.04 -5.30 5.27
C PHE A 258 14.29 -6.38 4.22
N GLN A 259 13.39 -7.35 4.05
CA GLN A 259 13.47 -8.32 2.94
C GLN A 259 13.52 -7.60 1.58
N ASN A 260 12.68 -6.59 1.37
CA ASN A 260 12.68 -5.79 0.13
C ASN A 260 13.92 -4.89 0.01
N VAL A 261 14.49 -4.46 1.14
CA VAL A 261 15.71 -3.63 1.17
C VAL A 261 16.92 -4.45 0.73
N SER A 262 17.04 -5.69 1.20
CA SER A 262 18.13 -6.62 0.82
C SER A 262 18.18 -6.92 -0.69
N GLN A 263 17.04 -6.80 -1.39
CA GLN A 263 16.91 -6.95 -2.84
C GLN A 263 16.97 -5.63 -3.60
N SER A 264 16.98 -4.49 -2.91
CA SER A 264 17.07 -3.18 -3.54
C SER A 264 18.40 -3.05 -4.29
N ASN A 265 18.36 -2.43 -5.47
CA ASN A 265 19.54 -2.16 -6.29
C ASN A 265 20.62 -1.37 -5.51
N PHE A 266 20.24 -0.69 -4.43
CA PHE A 266 21.15 0.02 -3.54
C PHE A 266 22.14 -0.92 -2.83
N LEU A 267 21.69 -2.00 -2.18
CA LEU A 267 22.60 -2.92 -1.47
C LEU A 267 23.38 -3.83 -2.43
N LEU A 268 22.79 -4.22 -3.56
CA LEU A 268 23.51 -4.92 -4.64
C LEU A 268 24.64 -4.04 -5.21
N TYR A 269 24.35 -2.76 -5.47
CA TYR A 269 25.34 -1.78 -5.92
C TYR A 269 26.49 -1.62 -4.91
N PHE A 270 26.17 -1.43 -3.63
CA PHE A 270 27.21 -1.24 -2.61
C PHE A 270 27.98 -2.52 -2.29
N ARG A 271 27.38 -3.69 -2.43
CA ARG A 271 28.08 -4.99 -2.35
C ARG A 271 29.11 -5.14 -3.47
N GLU A 272 28.76 -4.79 -4.70
CA GLU A 272 29.72 -4.76 -5.82
C GLU A 272 30.81 -3.69 -5.63
N TYR A 273 30.43 -2.51 -5.13
CA TYR A 273 31.37 -1.41 -4.86
C TYR A 273 32.39 -1.77 -3.77
N LEU A 274 31.94 -2.28 -2.62
CA LEU A 274 32.81 -2.76 -1.55
C LEU A 274 33.70 -3.93 -2.01
N GLY A 275 33.15 -4.84 -2.82
CA GLY A 275 33.94 -5.92 -3.42
C GLY A 275 35.07 -5.42 -4.32
N LYS A 276 34.82 -4.37 -5.12
CA LYS A 276 35.84 -3.75 -5.98
C LYS A 276 36.88 -2.95 -5.21
N GLN A 277 36.50 -2.24 -4.15
CA GLN A 277 37.42 -1.51 -3.27
C GLN A 277 38.37 -2.47 -2.53
N LEU A 278 37.85 -3.59 -2.00
CA LEU A 278 38.64 -4.64 -1.37
C LEU A 278 39.61 -5.32 -2.36
N GLN A 279 39.26 -5.39 -3.65
CA GLN A 279 40.15 -5.89 -4.70
C GLN A 279 41.22 -4.86 -5.10
N SER A 280 40.91 -3.56 -5.08
CA SER A 280 41.89 -2.49 -5.35
C SER A 280 42.86 -2.23 -4.20
N GLU A 281 42.50 -2.61 -2.97
CA GLU A 281 43.38 -2.52 -1.79
C GLU A 281 44.32 -3.73 -1.63
N GLN A 282 44.21 -4.77 -2.47
CA GLN A 282 45.24 -5.82 -2.49
C GLN A 282 46.53 -5.25 -3.12
N PRO A 283 47.67 -5.25 -2.40
CA PRO A 283 48.91 -4.77 -2.97
C PRO A 283 49.26 -5.62 -4.18
N GLN A 284 49.52 -4.98 -5.33
CA GLN A 284 50.19 -5.62 -6.45
C GLN A 284 51.51 -6.17 -5.94
N THR A 285 51.58 -7.48 -5.67
CA THR A 285 52.85 -8.18 -5.48
C THR A 285 53.60 -8.05 -6.79
N ALA A 286 54.51 -7.06 -6.83
CA ALA A 286 55.47 -6.89 -7.87
C ALA A 286 56.24 -8.21 -8.03
N THR A 287 55.98 -8.91 -9.13
CA THR A 287 56.86 -9.95 -9.64
C THR A 287 58.16 -9.27 -10.08
N ALA A 288 59.07 -9.09 -9.12
CA ALA A 288 60.46 -8.81 -9.39
C ALA A 288 61.05 -10.01 -10.14
N ARG A 289 61.52 -9.75 -11.35
CA ARG A 289 62.33 -10.67 -12.15
C ARG A 289 63.55 -11.12 -11.33
N SER A 290 63.78 -12.43 -11.32
CA SER A 290 65.10 -13.06 -11.18
C SER A 290 65.17 -14.20 -12.18
#